data_AF-A0A537J9U3-F1
#
_entry.id   AF-A0A537J9U3-F1
#
_cell.length_a   1.000
_cell.length_b   1.000
_cell.length_c   1.000
_cell.angle_alpha   90.00
_cell.angle_beta   90.00
_cell.angle_gamma   90.00
#
_symmetry.space_group_name_H-M   'P 1'
#
loop_
_entity.id
_entity.type
_entity.pdbx_description
1 polymer ?
#
loop_
_entity_poly.entity_id
_entity_poly.type
_entity_poly.pdbx_seq_one_letter_code
_entity_poly.pdbx_strand_id
1 'polypeptide(L)'
;MAGERRAAPGRGRGRAGPRGPERHDHAGRQTDLRPGGAVGLRHRGDDQTGPVDGRPAVAVADPTLTRVVQSWQPRFLANGIDPNDYQRTVSGLAAWEEWYAAWMRLGGEHERLAQDASRDGREITAGEAYYRAALAYHFAVFSWVHNLAEYDAGHRKRVDCYRNALPFLDPPGERVEFPLETIRIPAYLRKPRGLARPPVVLFLSGLDSAKEEHATFEAFFLRRGLATLTLDGPGQ
;
A
#
# COMPACT_ATOMS: atom_id res chain seq x y z
N MET A 1 -46.20 -53.62 -6.29
CA MET A 1 -45.43 -53.93 -5.07
C MET A 1 -44.64 -52.66 -4.73
N ALA A 2 -45.29 -51.67 -4.08
CA ALA A 2 -45.24 -51.41 -2.63
C ALA A 2 -43.80 -51.08 -2.15
N GLY A 3 -43.49 -49.93 -1.55
CA GLY A 3 -44.35 -48.86 -1.05
C GLY A 3 -43.59 -47.61 -0.60
N GLU A 4 -44.38 -46.58 -0.34
CA GLU A 4 -44.05 -45.25 0.19
C GLU A 4 -43.60 -45.30 1.65
N ARG A 5 -42.82 -44.29 2.11
CA ARG A 5 -43.08 -43.58 3.37
C ARG A 5 -42.65 -42.10 3.28
N ARG A 6 -43.63 -41.21 3.49
CA ARG A 6 -43.51 -39.78 3.82
C ARG A 6 -43.14 -39.58 5.29
N ALA A 7 -42.45 -38.47 5.60
CA ALA A 7 -42.73 -37.64 6.78
C ALA A 7 -42.10 -36.23 6.62
N ALA A 8 -42.84 -35.19 7.00
CA ALA A 8 -42.46 -33.78 7.16
C ALA A 8 -42.96 -33.30 8.56
N PRO A 9 -42.85 -32.01 8.95
CA PRO A 9 -41.67 -31.18 9.20
C PRO A 9 -41.60 -30.70 10.69
N GLY A 10 -40.40 -30.35 11.17
CA GLY A 10 -40.19 -29.78 12.51
C GLY A 10 -40.10 -28.25 12.51
N ARG A 11 -40.96 -27.58 13.30
CA ARG A 11 -40.93 -26.14 13.60
C ARG A 11 -39.88 -25.82 14.67
N GLY A 12 -39.29 -24.63 14.60
CA GLY A 12 -39.04 -23.87 15.83
C GLY A 12 -37.86 -22.90 15.88
N ARG A 13 -38.24 -21.64 16.18
CA ARG A 13 -37.58 -20.65 17.04
C ARG A 13 -36.61 -19.67 16.36
N GLY A 14 -37.17 -18.49 16.10
CA GLY A 14 -36.43 -17.26 15.85
C GLY A 14 -35.62 -16.80 17.07
N ARG A 15 -34.56 -16.05 16.78
CA ARG A 15 -33.83 -15.24 17.75
C ARG A 15 -33.82 -13.80 17.24
N ALA A 16 -34.42 -12.93 18.04
CA ALA A 16 -34.34 -11.49 17.91
C ALA A 16 -32.91 -11.03 18.26
N GLY A 17 -32.31 -10.22 17.39
CA GLY A 17 -31.04 -9.54 17.64
C GLY A 17 -31.25 -8.29 18.52
N PRO A 18 -30.28 -7.93 19.37
CA PRO A 18 -30.39 -6.77 20.24
C PRO A 18 -30.13 -5.45 19.50
N ARG A 19 -30.77 -4.42 20.05
CA ARG A 19 -30.92 -3.04 19.57
C ARG A 19 -29.59 -2.27 19.58
N GLY A 20 -29.42 -1.40 18.57
CA GLY A 20 -28.27 -0.49 18.47
C GLY A 20 -28.31 0.65 19.50
N PRO A 21 -27.16 1.28 19.79
CA PRO A 21 -27.10 2.37 20.75
C PRO A 21 -27.56 3.69 20.13
N GLU A 22 -28.23 4.45 20.99
CA GLU A 22 -28.90 5.72 20.76
C GLU A 22 -27.91 6.87 20.51
N ARG A 23 -28.37 7.82 19.70
CA ARG A 23 -27.71 9.09 19.39
C ARG A 23 -27.84 10.01 20.60
N HIS A 24 -26.73 10.58 21.06
CA HIS A 24 -26.75 11.74 21.95
C HIS A 24 -26.39 12.99 21.15
N ASP A 25 -27.38 13.87 21.01
CA ASP A 25 -27.24 15.26 20.62
C ASP A 25 -26.51 16.05 21.72
N HIS A 26 -25.44 16.75 21.35
CA HIS A 26 -24.96 17.89 22.12
C HIS A 26 -24.94 19.13 21.24
N ALA A 27 -26.01 19.92 21.40
CA ALA A 27 -26.06 21.32 21.05
C ALA A 27 -25.11 22.12 21.99
N GLY A 28 -24.10 22.76 21.41
CA GLY A 28 -23.21 23.70 22.09
C GLY A 28 -23.20 25.03 21.34
N ARG A 29 -23.72 26.06 22.01
CA ARG A 29 -23.98 27.40 21.49
C ARG A 29 -22.72 28.16 21.06
N GLN A 30 -22.93 28.95 20.01
CA GLN A 30 -22.19 30.10 19.55
C GLN A 30 -22.27 31.27 20.56
N THR A 31 -21.15 31.95 20.80
CA THR A 31 -21.12 33.36 21.23
C THR A 31 -20.00 34.10 20.50
N ASP A 32 -20.43 35.14 19.78
CA ASP A 32 -19.61 36.17 19.14
C ASP A 32 -18.81 37.00 20.16
N LEU A 33 -17.73 37.65 19.69
CA LEU A 33 -17.43 39.09 19.84
C LEU A 33 -15.99 39.41 19.35
N ARG A 34 -15.88 40.22 18.29
CA ARG A 34 -14.72 41.05 17.89
C ARG A 34 -14.90 42.48 18.47
N PRO A 35 -14.05 43.52 18.20
CA PRO A 35 -12.64 43.62 17.74
C PRO A 35 -11.79 44.63 18.56
N GLY A 36 -10.49 44.77 18.23
CA GLY A 36 -9.84 46.11 18.20
C GLY A 36 -8.42 46.24 18.76
N GLY A 37 -7.58 47.00 18.04
CA GLY A 37 -6.42 47.70 18.61
C GLY A 37 -5.08 47.46 17.90
N ALA A 38 -4.65 48.44 17.10
CA ALA A 38 -3.33 48.50 16.46
C ALA A 38 -2.38 49.48 17.19
N VAL A 39 -1.12 49.45 16.73
CA VAL A 39 -0.07 50.51 16.76
C VAL A 39 1.02 50.38 17.83
N GLY A 40 2.29 50.35 17.37
CA GLY A 40 3.47 50.67 18.17
C GLY A 40 4.82 50.29 17.55
N LEU A 41 5.35 51.10 16.63
CA LEU A 41 6.76 51.09 16.17
C LEU A 41 7.68 51.74 17.22
N ARG A 42 8.90 51.20 17.45
CA ARG A 42 10.21 51.91 17.30
C ARG A 42 11.43 51.15 17.92
N HIS A 43 12.47 51.07 17.08
CA HIS A 43 13.93 51.27 17.26
C HIS A 43 14.84 50.48 18.24
N ARG A 44 15.85 49.86 17.60
CA ARG A 44 17.33 49.90 17.80
C ARG A 44 17.92 49.60 19.20
N GLY A 45 18.85 48.64 19.23
CA GLY A 45 19.96 48.61 20.20
C GLY A 45 20.53 47.21 20.47
N ASP A 46 21.71 46.96 19.91
CA ASP A 46 22.86 46.25 20.47
C ASP A 46 22.80 44.75 20.84
N ASP A 47 23.64 44.02 20.09
CA ASP A 47 24.65 43.05 20.55
C ASP A 47 24.45 42.47 21.96
N GLN A 48 23.99 41.22 22.01
CA GLN A 48 24.39 40.28 23.05
C GLN A 48 24.71 38.93 22.42
N THR A 49 26.01 38.68 22.23
CA THR A 49 26.59 37.36 22.06
C THR A 49 26.30 36.53 23.31
N GLY A 50 25.21 35.75 23.28
CA GLY A 50 24.93 34.69 24.23
C GLY A 50 25.94 33.54 24.09
N PRO A 51 26.08 32.68 25.11
CA PRO A 51 27.09 31.63 25.11
C PRO A 51 26.84 30.65 23.95
N VAL A 52 27.86 30.44 23.13
CA VAL A 52 27.90 29.38 22.11
C VAL A 52 28.04 28.06 22.86
N ASP A 53 26.92 27.54 23.37
CA ASP A 53 26.86 26.19 23.91
C ASP A 53 27.04 25.24 22.71
N GLY A 54 28.28 24.77 22.52
CA GLY A 54 28.73 23.91 21.41
C GLY A 54 28.17 22.49 21.46
N ARG A 55 26.94 22.32 21.95
CA ARG A 55 26.19 21.09 21.76
C ARG A 55 25.77 21.06 20.29
N PRO A 56 26.07 20.00 19.52
CA PRO A 56 25.47 19.86 18.21
C PRO A 56 23.96 20.00 18.40
N ALA A 57 23.33 20.92 17.66
CA ALA A 57 21.89 20.98 17.60
C ALA A 57 21.41 19.57 17.27
N VAL A 58 20.69 18.94 18.19
CA VAL A 58 20.08 17.63 17.93
C VAL A 58 19.18 17.88 16.73
N ALA A 59 19.57 17.33 15.58
CA ALA A 59 18.79 17.47 14.36
C ALA A 59 17.37 17.00 14.70
N VAL A 60 16.41 17.92 14.63
CA VAL A 60 15.01 17.59 14.84
C VAL A 60 14.66 16.58 13.76
N ALA A 61 14.36 15.36 14.18
CA ALA A 61 14.00 14.28 13.26
C ALA A 61 12.82 14.75 12.39
N ASP A 62 12.91 14.51 11.09
CA ASP A 62 11.83 14.85 10.16
C ASP A 62 10.52 14.20 10.65
N PRO A 63 9.47 15.00 10.94
CA PRO A 63 8.24 14.50 11.53
C PRO A 63 7.43 13.62 10.56
N THR A 64 7.53 13.88 9.26
CA THR A 64 6.89 13.06 8.21
C THR A 64 7.56 11.70 8.15
N LEU A 65 8.89 11.66 8.00
CA LEU A 65 9.66 10.44 7.97
C LEU A 65 9.44 9.59 9.23
N THR A 66 9.49 10.22 10.40
CA THR A 66 9.25 9.56 11.68
C THR A 66 7.88 8.90 11.72
N ARG A 67 6.83 9.61 11.26
CA ARG A 67 5.46 9.11 11.24
C ARG A 67 5.30 7.93 10.28
N VAL A 68 5.87 8.03 9.07
CA VAL A 68 5.84 6.96 8.05
C VAL A 68 6.48 5.70 8.60
N VAL A 69 7.70 5.80 9.11
CA VAL A 69 8.47 4.66 9.62
C VAL A 69 7.75 3.98 10.79
N GLN A 70 7.27 4.76 11.77
CA GLN A 70 6.59 4.20 12.95
C GLN A 70 5.22 3.60 12.63
N SER A 71 4.45 4.25 11.75
CA SER A 71 3.06 3.85 11.48
C SER A 71 2.97 2.68 10.51
N TRP A 72 3.89 2.60 9.56
CA TRP A 72 3.71 1.73 8.41
C TRP A 72 4.71 0.59 8.32
N GLN A 73 5.78 0.53 9.13
CA GLN A 73 6.71 -0.60 9.15
C GLN A 73 6.03 -1.98 9.06
N PRO A 74 4.97 -2.29 9.87
CA PRO A 74 4.29 -3.58 9.78
C PRO A 74 3.71 -3.88 8.40
N ARG A 75 3.24 -2.86 7.67
CA ARG A 75 2.68 -2.99 6.31
C ARG A 75 3.75 -3.38 5.29
N PHE A 76 4.94 -2.76 5.33
CA PHE A 76 6.03 -3.13 4.41
C PHE A 76 6.39 -4.62 4.56
N LEU A 77 6.57 -5.05 5.81
CA LEU A 77 6.93 -6.43 6.12
C LEU A 77 5.82 -7.41 5.76
N ALA A 78 4.57 -7.09 6.10
CA ALA A 78 3.42 -7.94 5.79
C ALA A 78 3.16 -8.11 4.29
N ASN A 79 3.53 -7.12 3.46
CA ASN A 79 3.40 -7.22 2.00
C ASN A 79 4.58 -7.93 1.33
N GLY A 80 5.67 -8.20 2.06
CA GLY A 80 6.78 -9.03 1.59
C GLY A 80 8.10 -8.30 1.37
N ILE A 81 8.26 -7.07 1.88
CA ILE A 81 9.60 -6.47 2.00
C ILE A 81 10.41 -7.26 3.03
N ASP A 82 11.62 -7.66 2.65
CA ASP A 82 12.55 -8.33 3.56
C ASP A 82 12.94 -7.39 4.72
N PRO A 83 12.99 -7.86 5.98
CA PRO A 83 13.37 -7.01 7.12
C PRO A 83 14.75 -6.34 6.97
N ASN A 84 15.72 -6.99 6.35
CA ASN A 84 17.05 -6.43 6.11
C ASN A 84 17.01 -5.38 4.99
N ASP A 85 16.22 -5.62 3.93
CA ASP A 85 15.96 -4.62 2.88
C ASP A 85 15.32 -3.37 3.47
N TYR A 86 14.30 -3.53 4.32
CA TYR A 86 13.65 -2.42 5.00
C TYR A 86 14.65 -1.65 5.87
N GLN A 87 15.37 -2.35 6.75
CA GLN A 87 16.32 -1.74 7.65
C GLN A 87 17.41 -0.97 6.89
N ARG A 88 18.05 -1.58 5.88
CA ARG A 88 19.11 -0.90 5.12
C ARG A 88 18.62 0.33 4.34
N THR A 89 17.34 0.31 3.94
CA THR A 89 16.74 1.40 3.15
C THR A 89 16.37 2.57 4.04
N VAL A 90 15.87 2.31 5.25
CA VAL A 90 15.30 3.33 6.14
C VAL A 90 16.31 3.85 7.17
N SER A 91 17.24 3.03 7.67
CA SER A 91 18.11 3.40 8.81
C SER A 91 19.04 4.59 8.55
N GLY A 92 19.32 4.93 7.29
CA GLY A 92 20.19 6.04 6.92
C GLY A 92 19.46 7.33 6.54
N LEU A 93 18.12 7.35 6.54
CA LEU A 93 17.35 8.50 6.07
C LEU A 93 17.26 9.56 7.18
N ALA A 94 17.60 10.80 6.83
CA ALA A 94 17.50 11.96 7.71
C ALA A 94 16.26 12.82 7.43
N ALA A 95 15.74 12.79 6.20
CA ALA A 95 14.63 13.61 5.74
C ALA A 95 13.68 12.84 4.81
N TRP A 96 12.41 13.26 4.75
CA TRP A 96 11.42 12.65 3.86
C TRP A 96 11.83 12.74 2.39
N GLU A 97 12.51 13.82 1.99
CA GLU A 97 13.00 14.06 0.63
C GLU A 97 13.95 12.95 0.13
N GLU A 98 14.59 12.20 1.03
CA GLU A 98 15.50 11.11 0.69
C GLU A 98 14.78 9.77 0.42
N TRP A 99 13.51 9.68 0.81
CA TRP A 99 12.70 8.46 0.77
C TRP A 99 12.62 7.88 -0.64
N TYR A 100 12.19 8.69 -1.61
CA TYR A 100 12.01 8.25 -2.99
C TYR A 100 13.31 7.65 -3.55
N ALA A 101 14.42 8.38 -3.44
CA ALA A 101 15.71 7.93 -3.96
C ALA A 101 16.18 6.62 -3.31
N ALA A 102 15.97 6.46 -2.00
CA ALA A 102 16.36 5.27 -1.28
C ALA A 102 15.57 4.02 -1.71
N TRP A 103 14.25 4.14 -1.86
CA TRP A 103 13.39 3.04 -2.31
C TRP A 103 13.55 2.73 -3.80
N MET A 104 13.78 3.74 -4.64
CA MET A 104 14.13 3.55 -6.05
C MET A 104 15.44 2.78 -6.20
N ARG A 105 16.44 3.04 -5.35
CA ARG A 105 17.69 2.28 -5.31
C ARG A 105 17.46 0.80 -4.98
N LEU A 106 16.67 0.53 -3.93
CA LEU A 106 16.29 -0.85 -3.56
C LEU A 106 15.57 -1.56 -4.71
N GLY A 107 14.63 -0.88 -5.37
CA GLY A 107 13.93 -1.41 -6.54
C GLY A 107 14.88 -1.74 -7.68
N GLY A 108 15.83 -0.85 -7.97
CA GLY A 108 16.84 -1.04 -9.00
C GLY A 108 17.79 -2.22 -8.73
N GLU A 109 18.14 -2.45 -7.46
CA GLU A 109 18.94 -3.61 -7.05
C GLU A 109 18.23 -4.94 -7.38
N HIS A 110 16.96 -5.06 -6.98
CA HIS A 110 16.15 -6.25 -7.25
C HIS A 110 15.79 -6.40 -8.73
N GLU A 111 15.53 -5.30 -9.44
CA GLU A 111 15.26 -5.33 -10.88
C GLU A 111 16.48 -5.88 -11.64
N ARG A 112 17.70 -5.48 -11.27
CA ARG A 112 18.92 -6.03 -11.86
C ARG A 112 19.08 -7.52 -11.54
N LEU A 113 18.84 -7.95 -10.29
CA LEU A 113 18.88 -9.38 -9.94
C LEU A 113 17.88 -10.19 -10.77
N ALA A 114 16.70 -9.63 -11.03
CA ALA A 114 15.67 -10.25 -11.85
C ALA A 114 16.10 -10.39 -13.31
N GLN A 115 16.69 -9.33 -13.87
CA GLN A 115 17.23 -9.33 -15.23
C GLN A 115 18.37 -10.33 -15.38
N ASP A 116 19.28 -10.41 -14.39
CA ASP A 116 20.39 -11.36 -14.38
C ASP A 116 19.88 -12.81 -14.34
N ALA A 117 18.96 -13.10 -13.42
CA ALA A 117 18.31 -14.42 -13.33
C ALA A 117 17.56 -14.80 -14.62
N SER A 118 16.89 -13.83 -15.26
CA SER A 118 16.19 -14.05 -16.52
C SER A 118 17.14 -14.38 -17.67
N ARG A 119 18.28 -13.69 -17.78
CA ARG A 119 19.32 -13.99 -18.79
C ARG A 119 19.90 -15.39 -18.61
N ASP A 120 19.94 -15.88 -17.36
CA ASP A 120 20.44 -17.21 -17.02
C ASP A 120 19.35 -18.31 -17.06
N GLY A 121 18.12 -17.98 -17.50
CA GLY A 121 17.00 -18.94 -17.59
C GLY A 121 16.42 -19.37 -16.24
N ARG A 122 16.66 -18.62 -15.17
CA ARG A 122 16.20 -18.92 -13.79
C ARG A 122 14.87 -18.23 -13.51
N GLU A 123 13.82 -18.70 -14.16
CA GLU A 123 12.50 -18.03 -14.21
C GLU A 123 11.87 -17.74 -12.84
N ILE A 124 11.88 -18.71 -11.91
CA ILE A 124 11.33 -18.52 -10.55
C ILE A 124 12.10 -17.41 -9.81
N THR A 125 13.44 -17.46 -9.85
CA THR A 125 14.29 -16.44 -9.24
C THR A 125 14.05 -15.06 -9.85
N ALA A 126 13.92 -14.99 -11.18
CA ALA A 126 13.60 -13.75 -11.87
C ALA A 126 12.24 -13.20 -11.44
N GLY A 127 11.21 -14.05 -11.39
CA GLY A 127 9.87 -13.70 -10.93
C GLY A 127 9.84 -13.09 -9.54
N GLU A 128 10.45 -13.76 -8.57
CA GLU A 128 10.51 -13.26 -7.20
C GLU A 128 11.29 -11.95 -7.08
N ALA A 129 12.41 -11.82 -7.79
CA ALA A 129 13.20 -10.60 -7.79
C ALA A 129 12.45 -9.42 -8.44
N TYR A 130 11.74 -9.65 -9.56
CA TYR A 130 10.86 -8.65 -10.14
C TYR A 130 9.72 -8.25 -9.20
N TYR A 131 9.15 -9.18 -8.44
CA TYR A 131 8.13 -8.85 -7.43
C TYR A 131 8.71 -7.98 -6.30
N ARG A 132 9.89 -8.32 -5.77
CA ARG A 132 10.58 -7.50 -4.77
C ARG A 132 10.88 -6.10 -5.30
N ALA A 133 11.32 -5.99 -6.56
CA ALA A 133 11.52 -4.70 -7.22
C ALA A 133 10.22 -3.90 -7.31
N ALA A 134 9.12 -4.53 -7.72
CA ALA A 134 7.81 -3.89 -7.81
C ALA A 134 7.32 -3.36 -6.45
N LEU A 135 7.48 -4.12 -5.37
CA LEU A 135 7.14 -3.66 -4.01
C LEU A 135 8.00 -2.47 -3.59
N ALA A 136 9.32 -2.50 -3.85
CA ALA A 136 10.19 -1.38 -3.52
C ALA A 136 9.79 -0.11 -4.30
N TYR A 137 9.48 -0.24 -5.59
CA TYR A 137 8.97 0.87 -6.40
C TYR A 137 7.58 1.35 -5.97
N HIS A 138 6.70 0.46 -5.52
CA HIS A 138 5.43 0.85 -4.91
C HIS A 138 5.66 1.74 -3.69
N PHE A 139 6.50 1.28 -2.75
CA PHE A 139 6.80 2.02 -1.54
C PHE A 139 7.66 3.27 -1.77
N ALA A 140 8.33 3.40 -2.91
CA ALA A 140 8.94 4.67 -3.32
C ALA A 140 7.89 5.77 -3.55
N VAL A 141 6.69 5.41 -4.01
CA VAL A 141 5.67 6.38 -4.47
C VAL A 141 4.36 6.40 -3.67
N PHE A 142 4.12 5.45 -2.75
CA PHE A 142 2.83 5.25 -2.07
C PHE A 142 2.30 6.44 -1.22
N SER A 143 3.11 7.46 -0.99
CA SER A 143 2.69 8.75 -0.42
C SER A 143 3.50 9.92 -0.99
N TRP A 144 4.09 9.73 -2.17
CA TRP A 144 4.98 10.69 -2.82
C TRP A 144 4.21 11.62 -3.75
N VAL A 145 3.49 12.59 -3.18
CA VAL A 145 2.55 13.43 -3.94
C VAL A 145 3.08 14.82 -4.29
N HIS A 146 4.23 15.23 -3.74
CA HIS A 146 4.79 16.56 -3.95
C HIS A 146 5.64 16.67 -5.22
N ASN A 147 6.05 15.54 -5.81
CA ASN A 147 6.75 15.48 -7.09
C ASN A 147 6.12 14.42 -8.01
N LEU A 148 5.24 14.89 -8.89
CA LEU A 148 4.47 14.01 -9.80
C LEU A 148 5.34 13.33 -10.86
N ALA A 149 6.45 13.95 -11.28
CA ALA A 149 7.34 13.34 -12.27
C ALA A 149 8.06 12.11 -11.69
N GLU A 150 8.50 12.21 -10.43
CA GLU A 150 9.08 11.08 -9.68
C GLU A 150 8.04 10.00 -9.41
N TYR A 151 6.83 10.40 -9.00
CA TYR A 151 5.69 9.51 -8.84
C TYR A 151 5.44 8.70 -10.12
N ASP A 152 5.29 9.36 -11.28
CA ASP A 152 5.02 8.72 -12.57
C ASP A 152 6.15 7.79 -13.00
N ALA A 153 7.41 8.14 -12.72
CA ALA A 153 8.56 7.29 -13.00
C ALA A 153 8.56 6.02 -12.13
N GLY A 154 8.36 6.16 -10.81
CA GLY A 154 8.31 5.02 -9.89
C GLY A 154 7.08 4.14 -10.13
N HIS A 155 5.92 4.75 -10.42
CA HIS A 155 4.70 4.06 -10.81
C HIS A 155 4.93 3.17 -12.04
N ARG A 156 5.52 3.70 -13.12
CA ARG A 156 5.82 2.90 -14.32
C ARG A 156 6.73 1.72 -14.00
N LYS A 157 7.79 1.95 -13.21
CA LYS A 157 8.71 0.90 -12.76
C LYS A 157 8.01 -0.19 -11.95
N ARG A 158 7.12 0.18 -11.03
CA ARG A 158 6.27 -0.75 -10.27
C ARG A 158 5.45 -1.64 -11.22
N VAL A 159 4.69 -1.04 -12.12
CA VAL A 159 3.82 -1.76 -13.07
C VAL A 159 4.62 -2.69 -13.98
N ASP A 160 5.74 -2.21 -14.52
CA ASP A 160 6.58 -2.99 -15.43
C ASP A 160 7.24 -4.18 -14.73
N CYS A 161 7.80 -3.98 -13.53
CA CYS A 161 8.39 -5.08 -12.76
C CYS A 161 7.34 -6.10 -12.35
N TYR A 162 6.18 -5.68 -11.85
CA TYR A 162 5.14 -6.63 -11.45
C TYR A 162 4.61 -7.42 -12.66
N ARG A 163 4.44 -6.77 -13.82
CA ARG A 163 4.06 -7.45 -15.07
C ARG A 163 5.06 -8.56 -15.43
N ASN A 164 6.37 -8.32 -15.25
CA ASN A 164 7.41 -9.32 -15.52
C ASN A 164 7.46 -10.41 -14.44
N ALA A 165 7.09 -10.11 -13.20
CA ALA A 165 6.97 -11.09 -12.12
C ALA A 165 5.80 -12.05 -12.33
N LEU A 166 4.68 -11.52 -12.86
CA LEU A 166 3.37 -12.15 -12.84
C LEU A 166 3.31 -13.60 -13.39
N PRO A 167 3.97 -13.95 -14.52
CA PRO A 167 3.97 -15.32 -15.05
C PRO A 167 4.71 -16.33 -14.17
N PHE A 168 5.54 -15.85 -13.25
CA PHE A 168 6.45 -16.66 -12.43
C PHE A 168 6.08 -16.64 -10.94
N LEU A 169 5.06 -15.88 -10.55
CA LEU A 169 4.44 -16.04 -9.23
C LEU A 169 3.82 -17.44 -9.10
N ASP A 170 3.62 -17.91 -7.87
CA ASP A 170 2.95 -19.19 -7.62
C ASP A 170 1.64 -19.00 -6.83
N PRO A 171 0.48 -19.34 -7.41
CA PRO A 171 0.27 -19.64 -8.84
C PRO A 171 0.50 -18.41 -9.74
N PRO A 172 0.75 -18.63 -11.05
CA PRO A 172 1.03 -17.56 -11.99
C PRO A 172 -0.22 -16.71 -12.23
N GLY A 173 0.01 -15.47 -12.65
CA GLY A 173 -1.05 -14.54 -13.02
C GLY A 173 -1.01 -14.14 -14.48
N GLU A 174 -2.06 -13.42 -14.86
CA GLU A 174 -2.20 -12.79 -16.16
C GLU A 174 -2.71 -11.36 -16.00
N ARG A 175 -2.20 -10.45 -16.82
CA ARG A 175 -2.72 -9.09 -16.92
C ARG A 175 -3.96 -9.12 -17.81
N VAL A 176 -5.06 -8.61 -17.30
CA VAL A 176 -6.31 -8.43 -18.04
C VAL A 176 -6.73 -6.97 -18.02
N GLU A 177 -7.63 -6.59 -18.92
CA GLU A 177 -8.18 -5.24 -18.99
C GLU A 177 -9.69 -5.31 -19.15
N PHE A 178 -10.39 -4.41 -18.47
CA PHE A 178 -11.84 -4.27 -18.57
C PHE A 178 -12.19 -2.90 -19.13
N PRO A 179 -13.14 -2.80 -20.07
CA PRO A 179 -13.63 -1.51 -20.52
C PRO A 179 -14.44 -0.83 -19.41
N LEU A 180 -14.17 0.46 -19.18
CA LEU A 180 -15.00 1.34 -18.35
C LEU A 180 -15.15 2.68 -19.09
N GLU A 181 -16.31 2.92 -19.68
CA GLU A 181 -16.57 4.09 -20.51
C GLU A 181 -15.49 4.29 -21.61
N THR A 182 -14.69 5.35 -21.51
CA THR A 182 -13.62 5.70 -22.46
C THR A 182 -12.24 5.17 -22.05
N ILE A 183 -12.13 4.58 -20.86
CA ILE A 183 -10.87 4.07 -20.30
C ILE A 183 -10.85 2.54 -20.22
N ARG A 184 -9.64 1.98 -20.04
CA ARG A 184 -9.43 0.56 -19.77
C ARG A 184 -8.85 0.42 -18.37
N ILE A 185 -9.50 -0.42 -17.56
CA ILE A 185 -9.08 -0.70 -16.20
C ILE A 185 -8.13 -1.90 -16.20
N PRO A 186 -6.83 -1.72 -15.90
CA PRO A 186 -5.89 -2.81 -15.79
C PRO A 186 -6.12 -3.62 -14.52
N ALA A 187 -6.07 -4.94 -14.63
CA ALA A 187 -6.20 -5.83 -13.49
C ALA A 187 -5.25 -7.04 -13.63
N TYR A 188 -5.02 -7.71 -12.52
CA TYR A 188 -4.28 -8.97 -12.44
C TYR A 188 -5.20 -10.09 -11.99
N LEU A 189 -5.29 -11.13 -12.80
CA LEU A 189 -6.03 -12.35 -12.50
C LEU A 189 -5.03 -13.45 -12.13
N ARG A 190 -5.20 -14.04 -10.95
CA ARG A 190 -4.46 -15.24 -10.54
C ARG A 190 -5.45 -16.34 -10.22
N LYS A 191 -5.18 -17.54 -10.74
CA LYS A 191 -6.06 -18.70 -10.59
C LYS A 191 -5.35 -19.81 -9.83
N PRO A 192 -6.00 -20.48 -8.86
CA PRO A 192 -5.47 -21.71 -8.28
C PRO A 192 -5.25 -22.78 -9.37
N ARG A 193 -4.19 -23.58 -9.22
CA ARG A 193 -3.86 -24.66 -10.17
C ARG A 193 -4.96 -25.72 -10.18
N GLY A 194 -5.28 -26.26 -11.36
CA GLY A 194 -6.20 -27.38 -11.51
C GLY A 194 -7.69 -27.05 -11.41
N LEU A 195 -8.09 -25.79 -11.23
CA LEU A 195 -9.49 -25.37 -11.20
C LEU A 195 -9.83 -24.53 -12.44
N ALA A 196 -10.73 -25.04 -13.28
CA ALA A 196 -11.13 -24.34 -14.50
C ALA A 196 -12.00 -23.10 -14.23
N ARG A 197 -12.88 -23.16 -13.23
CA ARG A 197 -13.84 -22.09 -12.88
C ARG A 197 -13.93 -21.87 -11.36
N PRO A 198 -12.85 -21.46 -10.69
CA PRO A 198 -12.89 -21.17 -9.26
C PRO A 198 -13.78 -19.94 -8.97
N PRO A 199 -14.38 -19.84 -7.78
CA PRO A 199 -14.92 -18.58 -7.31
C PRO A 199 -13.82 -17.51 -7.27
N VAL A 200 -14.20 -16.24 -7.47
CA VAL A 200 -13.25 -15.12 -7.59
C VAL A 200 -13.44 -14.15 -6.43
N VAL A 201 -12.33 -13.74 -5.82
CA VAL A 201 -12.27 -12.62 -4.86
C VAL A 201 -11.79 -11.38 -5.59
N LEU A 202 -12.55 -10.30 -5.47
CA LEU A 202 -12.17 -8.99 -5.97
C LEU A 202 -11.32 -8.28 -4.92
N PHE A 203 -10.08 -7.96 -5.25
CA PHE A 203 -9.20 -7.15 -4.41
C PHE A 203 -9.19 -5.71 -4.91
N LEU A 204 -9.60 -4.79 -4.04
CA LEU A 204 -9.63 -3.36 -4.32
C LEU A 204 -8.67 -2.65 -3.37
N SER A 205 -7.73 -1.91 -3.96
CA SER A 205 -6.75 -1.11 -3.24
C SER A 205 -7.41 0.08 -2.52
N GLY A 206 -6.78 0.57 -1.45
CA GLY A 206 -7.11 1.85 -0.82
C GLY A 206 -6.42 3.05 -1.49
N LEU A 207 -6.44 4.21 -0.83
CA LEU A 207 -5.88 5.47 -1.36
C LEU A 207 -4.36 5.38 -1.65
N ASP A 208 -3.65 4.65 -0.81
CA ASP A 208 -2.18 4.58 -0.77
C ASP A 208 -1.66 3.18 -1.12
N SER A 209 -2.51 2.32 -1.70
CA SER A 209 -2.17 0.99 -2.21
C SER A 209 -2.29 0.98 -3.74
N ALA A 210 -1.73 -0.05 -4.36
CA ALA A 210 -1.97 -0.38 -5.76
C ALA A 210 -2.10 -1.89 -5.95
N LYS A 211 -2.64 -2.32 -7.08
CA LYS A 211 -2.86 -3.74 -7.39
C LYS A 211 -1.58 -4.58 -7.36
N GLU A 212 -0.41 -3.99 -7.50
CA GLU A 212 0.89 -4.68 -7.38
C GLU A 212 1.31 -5.04 -5.94
N GLU A 213 0.65 -4.51 -4.91
CA GLU A 213 1.03 -4.71 -3.51
C GLU A 213 0.52 -6.05 -2.92
N HIS A 214 -0.57 -6.61 -3.48
CA HIS A 214 -1.39 -7.58 -2.75
C HIS A 214 -0.96 -9.05 -2.85
N ALA A 215 0.13 -9.38 -3.53
CA ALA A 215 0.43 -10.78 -3.88
C ALA A 215 0.58 -11.71 -2.65
N THR A 216 1.06 -11.18 -1.53
CA THR A 216 1.18 -11.91 -0.25
C THR A 216 -0.19 -12.25 0.34
N PHE A 217 -1.18 -11.35 0.23
CA PHE A 217 -2.54 -11.58 0.71
C PHE A 217 -3.37 -12.44 -0.25
N GLU A 218 -3.18 -12.25 -1.55
CA GLU A 218 -3.80 -13.09 -2.59
C GLU A 218 -3.50 -14.58 -2.37
N ALA A 219 -2.28 -14.90 -1.92
CA ALA A 219 -1.86 -16.27 -1.64
C ALA A 219 -2.78 -16.99 -0.63
N PHE A 220 -3.40 -16.28 0.31
CA PHE A 220 -4.36 -16.89 1.24
C PHE A 220 -5.61 -17.42 0.53
N PHE A 221 -6.10 -16.70 -0.47
CA PHE A 221 -7.28 -17.07 -1.24
C PHE A 221 -6.96 -18.16 -2.26
N LEU A 222 -5.83 -18.01 -2.96
CA LEU A 222 -5.36 -18.97 -3.95
C LEU A 222 -5.18 -20.37 -3.34
N ARG A 223 -4.58 -20.45 -2.14
CA ARG A 223 -4.43 -21.71 -1.39
C ARG A 223 -5.75 -22.36 -0.97
N ARG A 224 -6.86 -21.62 -0.98
CA ARG A 224 -8.21 -22.09 -0.62
C ARG A 224 -9.08 -22.36 -1.84
N GLY A 225 -8.49 -22.39 -3.04
CA GLY A 225 -9.24 -22.65 -4.28
C GLY A 225 -10.04 -21.45 -4.77
N LEU A 226 -9.72 -20.24 -4.32
CA LEU A 226 -10.34 -19.00 -4.75
C LEU A 226 -9.38 -18.25 -5.67
N ALA A 227 -9.81 -17.87 -6.87
CA ALA A 227 -9.05 -16.97 -7.73
C ALA A 227 -9.08 -15.55 -7.18
N THR A 228 -8.09 -14.74 -7.55
CA THR A 228 -8.03 -13.32 -7.19
C THR A 228 -8.06 -12.47 -8.46
N LEU A 229 -8.85 -11.40 -8.42
CA LEU A 229 -8.85 -10.35 -9.43
C LEU A 229 -8.56 -9.03 -8.73
N THR A 230 -7.38 -8.47 -8.99
CA THR A 230 -6.88 -7.27 -8.31
C THR A 230 -6.80 -6.12 -9.31
N LEU A 231 -7.43 -4.99 -9.03
CA LEU A 231 -7.51 -3.86 -9.97
C LEU A 231 -7.42 -2.51 -9.24
N ASP A 232 -7.01 -1.50 -10.00
CA ASP A 232 -6.99 -0.10 -9.56
C ASP A 232 -8.10 0.65 -10.32
N GLY A 233 -8.97 1.33 -9.58
CA GLY A 233 -10.11 2.07 -10.13
C GLY A 233 -9.77 3.51 -10.50
N PRO A 234 -10.75 4.33 -10.91
CA PRO A 234 -10.53 5.76 -11.13
C PRO A 234 -9.94 6.46 -9.90
N GLY A 235 -8.84 7.18 -10.10
CA GLY A 235 -8.09 7.84 -9.03
C GLY A 235 -6.98 7.00 -8.40
N GLN A 236 -6.73 5.80 -8.93
CA GLN A 236 -5.65 4.89 -8.53
C GLN A 236 -4.75 4.53 -9.71
#